data_AF-A0AAP0IN79-F1
#
_entry.id   AF-A0AAP0IN79-F1
#
_cell.length_a   1.000
_cell.length_b   1.000
_cell.length_c   1.000
_cell.angle_alpha   90.00
_cell.angle_beta   90.00
_cell.angle_gamma   90.00
#
_symmetry.space_group_name_H-M   'P 1'
#
loop_
_entity.id
_entity.type
_entity.pdbx_description
1 polymer ?
#
loop_
_entity_poly.entity_id
_entity_poly.type
_entity_poly.pdbx_seq_one_letter_code
_entity_poly.pdbx_strand_id
1 'polypeptide(L)'
;MLNLKMRNTGEFRTHIEWLKGGDHNSAYFRAFVKGRRRRNMIVGLCNRQGRMVHGQLGMVRLVGEYFEDVYPSRGGNEDFAMLEGMERKVTSKNSGSEGCSTSNEPKQNSRPKWDYK
;
A
#
# COMPACT_ATOMS: atom_id res chain seq x y z
N MET A 1 1.56 -55.53 10.79
CA MET A 1 1.43 -54.31 9.97
C MET A 1 1.14 -53.14 10.91
N LEU A 2 2.10 -52.23 11.08
CA LEU A 2 1.96 -51.10 12.01
C LEU A 2 1.03 -50.05 11.41
N ASN A 3 -0.14 -49.86 12.03
CA ASN A 3 -1.04 -48.76 11.72
C ASN A 3 -0.39 -47.44 12.18
N LEU A 4 0.21 -46.73 11.23
CA LEU A 4 0.69 -45.37 11.42
C LEU A 4 -0.55 -44.46 11.55
N LYS A 5 -1.09 -44.34 12.77
CA LYS A 5 -2.09 -43.33 13.13
C LYS A 5 -1.49 -41.97 12.79
N MET A 6 -2.01 -41.35 11.73
CA MET A 6 -1.59 -40.01 11.31
C MET A 6 -1.71 -39.05 12.48
N ARG A 7 -0.56 -38.60 12.97
CA ARG A 7 -0.43 -37.50 13.91
C ARG A 7 -0.57 -36.20 13.13
N ASN A 8 -1.78 -35.69 12.93
CA ASN A 8 -1.96 -34.26 12.69
C ASN A 8 -3.41 -33.77 12.94
N THR A 9 -3.99 -34.11 14.09
CA THR A 9 -5.39 -33.75 14.38
C THR A 9 -5.60 -32.28 14.77
N GLY A 10 -4.54 -31.49 14.98
CA GLY A 10 -4.64 -30.08 15.36
C GLY A 10 -4.83 -29.14 14.18
N GLU A 11 -3.95 -29.22 13.18
CA GLU A 11 -3.87 -28.25 12.08
C GLU A 11 -5.09 -28.28 11.15
N PHE A 12 -5.63 -29.47 10.87
CA PHE A 12 -6.84 -29.61 10.06
C PHE A 12 -8.08 -29.06 10.76
N ARG A 13 -8.17 -29.21 12.09
CA ARG A 13 -9.32 -28.72 12.87
C ARG A 13 -9.34 -27.20 12.88
N THR A 14 -8.19 -26.57 13.13
CA THR A 14 -8.06 -25.11 13.10
C THR A 14 -8.32 -24.53 11.71
N HIS A 15 -7.86 -25.18 10.65
CA HIS A 15 -8.08 -24.74 9.27
C HIS A 15 -9.57 -24.83 8.86
N ILE A 16 -10.24 -25.94 9.19
CA ILE A 16 -11.67 -26.13 8.92
C ILE A 16 -12.52 -25.14 9.72
N GLU A 17 -12.16 -24.86 10.98
CA GLU A 17 -12.84 -23.85 11.81
C GLU A 17 -12.67 -22.43 11.25
N TRP A 18 -11.48 -22.07 10.76
CA TRP A 18 -11.24 -20.79 10.10
C TRP A 18 -12.04 -20.64 8.79
N LEU A 19 -12.08 -21.69 7.96
CA LEU A 19 -12.86 -21.67 6.72
C LEU A 19 -14.36 -21.52 6.99
N LYS A 20 -14.89 -22.21 8.01
CA LYS A 20 -16.30 -22.13 8.42
C LYS A 20 -16.64 -20.80 9.10
N GLY A 21 -15.81 -20.35 10.04
CA GLY A 21 -16.03 -19.13 10.83
C GLY A 21 -15.75 -17.83 10.07
N GLY A 22 -14.96 -17.89 8.99
CA GLY A 22 -14.55 -16.71 8.23
C GLY A 22 -13.56 -15.81 8.96
N ASP A 23 -13.15 -14.73 8.29
CA ASP A 23 -12.29 -13.72 8.89
C ASP A 23 -13.07 -12.80 9.84
N HIS A 24 -13.01 -13.12 11.13
CA HIS A 24 -13.54 -12.28 12.21
C HIS A 24 -12.63 -11.08 12.55
N ASN A 25 -11.38 -11.08 12.09
CA ASN A 25 -10.39 -10.08 12.47
C ASN A 25 -10.40 -8.86 11.54
N SER A 26 -10.87 -9.02 10.31
CA SER A 26 -11.06 -7.91 9.35
C SER A 26 -11.85 -6.72 9.93
N ALA A 27 -12.90 -6.98 10.70
CA ALA A 27 -13.71 -5.91 11.32
C ALA A 27 -12.90 -5.11 12.35
N TYR A 28 -12.14 -5.83 13.18
CA TYR A 28 -11.23 -5.24 14.17
C TYR A 28 -10.14 -4.41 13.50
N PHE A 29 -9.44 -4.94 12.50
CA PHE A 29 -8.39 -4.21 11.79
C PHE A 29 -8.94 -2.99 11.05
N ARG A 30 -10.12 -3.08 10.42
CA ARG A 30 -10.79 -1.92 9.81
C ARG A 30 -11.08 -0.83 10.84
N ALA A 31 -11.62 -1.20 12.00
CA ALA A 31 -11.90 -0.26 13.08
C ALA A 31 -10.62 0.39 13.61
N PHE A 32 -9.57 -0.42 13.84
CA PHE A 32 -8.27 0.04 14.27
C PHE A 32 -7.64 1.02 13.27
N VAL A 33 -7.60 0.67 11.98
CA VAL A 33 -7.09 1.54 10.91
C VAL A 33 -7.90 2.83 10.82
N LYS A 34 -9.23 2.78 10.92
CA LYS A 34 -10.08 3.98 10.93
C LYS A 34 -9.76 4.89 12.11
N GLY A 35 -9.61 4.32 13.31
CA GLY A 35 -9.21 5.06 14.50
C GLY A 35 -7.82 5.70 14.36
N ARG A 36 -6.87 4.97 13.77
CA ARG A 36 -5.51 5.47 13.52
C ARG A 36 -5.49 6.59 12.47
N ARG A 37 -6.25 6.45 11.38
CA ARG A 37 -6.42 7.50 10.35
C ARG A 37 -6.99 8.78 10.94
N ARG A 38 -8.01 8.68 11.80
CA ARG A 38 -8.60 9.85 12.47
C ARG A 38 -7.59 10.58 13.36
N ARG A 39 -6.79 9.84 14.14
CA ARG A 39 -5.79 10.41 15.05
C ARG A 39 -4.58 11.00 14.32
N ASN A 40 -4.17 10.38 13.22
CA ASN A 40 -2.99 10.77 12.46
C ASN A 40 -3.34 11.67 11.27
N MET A 41 -4.56 12.22 11.23
CA MET A 41 -4.95 13.15 10.19
C MET A 41 -4.18 14.45 10.40
N ILE A 42 -3.40 14.84 9.39
CA ILE A 42 -2.70 16.13 9.39
C ILE A 42 -3.77 17.21 9.22
N VAL A 43 -4.03 17.99 10.28
CA VAL A 43 -5.06 19.04 10.31
C VAL A 43 -4.51 20.43 9.98
N GLY A 44 -3.19 20.58 9.96
CA GLY A 44 -2.53 21.82 9.64
C GLY A 44 -1.03 21.63 9.50
N LEU A 45 -0.42 22.58 8.80
CA LEU A 45 1.02 22.64 8.58
C LEU A 45 1.53 24.03 8.94
N CYS A 46 2.73 24.10 9.52
CA CYS A 46 3.37 25.38 9.82
C CYS A 46 4.19 25.84 8.61
N ASN A 47 4.01 27.09 8.19
CA ASN A 47 4.81 27.67 7.12
C ASN A 47 6.15 28.22 7.63
N ARG A 48 7.02 28.64 6.70
CA ARG A 48 8.34 29.22 7.01
C ARG A 48 8.31 30.46 7.90
N GLN A 49 7.17 31.15 7.95
CA GLN A 49 6.97 32.36 8.76
C GLN A 49 6.38 32.02 10.14
N GLY A 50 6.32 30.74 10.52
CA GLY A 50 5.76 30.30 11.80
C GLY A 50 4.23 30.34 11.87
N ARG A 51 3.53 30.57 10.76
CA ARG A 51 2.07 30.62 10.72
C ARG A 51 1.49 29.24 10.41
N MET A 52 0.50 28.84 11.21
CA MET A 52 -0.27 27.62 10.99
C MET A 52 -1.25 27.82 9.83
N VAL A 53 -1.14 26.95 8.82
CA VAL A 53 -2.03 26.87 7.67
C VAL A 53 -2.94 25.67 7.86
N HIS A 54 -4.25 25.92 7.79
CA HIS A 54 -5.29 24.90 7.85
C HIS A 54 -5.98 24.75 6.49
N GLY A 55 -6.66 23.62 6.31
CA GLY A 55 -7.44 23.34 5.10
C GLY A 55 -6.61 22.66 4.01
N GLN A 56 -7.28 21.75 3.28
CA GLN A 56 -6.62 20.87 2.32
C GLN A 56 -5.86 21.65 1.23
N LEU A 57 -6.50 22.66 0.63
CA LEU A 57 -5.91 23.43 -0.46
C LEU A 57 -4.66 24.21 -0.01
N GLY A 58 -4.73 24.84 1.17
CA GLY A 58 -3.61 25.58 1.75
C GLY A 58 -2.43 24.67 2.10
N MET A 59 -2.71 23.49 2.67
CA MET A 59 -1.68 22.51 2.98
C MET A 59 -1.02 21.94 1.71
N VAL A 60 -1.80 21.59 0.67
CA VAL A 60 -1.26 21.09 -0.60
C VAL A 60 -0.34 22.12 -1.25
N ARG A 61 -0.77 23.39 -1.28
CA ARG A 61 0.04 24.48 -1.82
C ARG A 61 1.34 24.66 -1.03
N LEU A 62 1.27 24.67 0.30
CA LEU A 62 2.44 24.83 1.16
C LEU A 62 3.45 23.69 0.98
N VAL A 63 2.96 22.45 0.84
CA VAL A 63 3.81 21.29 0.57
C VAL A 63 4.47 21.39 -0.81
N GLY A 64 3.74 21.85 -1.82
CA GLY A 64 4.28 22.12 -3.16
C GLY A 64 5.41 23.14 -3.11
N GLU A 65 5.15 24.32 -2.53
CA GLU A 65 6.14 25.39 -2.35
C GLU A 65 7.38 24.91 -1.57
N TYR A 66 7.19 24.07 -0.54
CA TYR A 66 8.30 23.49 0.21
C TYR A 66 9.18 22.57 -0.64
N PHE A 67 8.60 21.65 -1.41
CA PHE A 67 9.38 20.71 -2.20
C PHE A 67 10.02 21.35 -3.44
N GLU A 68 9.40 22.37 -4.02
CA GLU A 68 10.02 23.18 -5.09
C GLU A 68 11.30 23.87 -4.59
N ASP A 69 11.32 24.33 -3.34
CA ASP A 69 12.50 24.96 -2.74
C ASP A 69 13.59 23.95 -2.32
N VAL A 70 13.20 22.78 -1.79
CA VAL A 70 14.16 21.71 -1.41
C VAL A 70 14.79 21.05 -2.63
N TYR A 71 14.01 20.89 -3.70
CA TYR A 71 14.43 20.28 -4.96
C TYR A 71 14.26 21.27 -6.11
N PRO A 72 15.06 22.37 -6.12
CA PRO A 72 15.00 23.30 -7.23
C PRO A 72 15.42 22.53 -8.48
N SER A 73 14.57 22.55 -9.49
CA SER A 73 14.91 22.10 -10.83
C SER A 73 16.16 22.84 -11.27
N ARG A 74 17.32 22.20 -11.11
CA ARG A 74 18.59 22.67 -11.64
C ARG A 74 18.48 22.40 -13.14
N GLY A 75 17.89 23.35 -13.85
CA GLY A 75 17.61 23.25 -15.26
C GLY A 75 18.84 22.72 -16.01
N GLY A 76 18.64 21.61 -16.71
CA GLY A 76 19.56 21.09 -17.72
C GLY A 76 20.96 20.80 -17.20
N ASN A 77 21.12 19.59 -16.66
CA ASN A 77 22.26 18.68 -16.86
C ASN A 77 22.21 17.74 -15.66
N GLU A 78 21.34 16.72 -15.74
CA GLU A 78 21.56 15.52 -14.95
C GLU A 78 22.98 15.06 -15.33
N ASP A 79 23.89 15.03 -14.36
CA ASP A 79 25.25 14.54 -14.54
C ASP A 79 25.18 13.02 -14.78
N PHE A 80 24.72 12.65 -15.99
CA PHE A 80 24.67 11.28 -16.50
C PHE A 80 26.07 10.68 -16.68
N ALA A 81 27.13 11.43 -16.36
CA ALA A 81 28.50 10.94 -16.27
C ALA A 81 28.60 9.69 -15.38
N MET A 82 27.80 9.60 -14.31
CA MET A 82 27.75 8.38 -13.48
C MET A 82 27.07 7.18 -14.17
N LEU A 83 26.29 7.42 -15.22
CA LEU A 83 25.55 6.41 -15.97
C LEU A 83 26.22 6.05 -17.30
N GLU A 84 27.35 6.68 -17.65
CA GLU A 84 28.06 6.48 -18.92
C GLU A 84 28.55 5.04 -19.14
N GLY A 85 28.82 4.31 -18.04
CA GLY A 85 29.19 2.88 -18.08
C GLY A 85 28.04 1.89 -17.95
N MET A 86 26.79 2.36 -17.80
CA MET A 86 25.63 1.47 -17.60
C MET A 86 24.98 1.10 -18.93
N GLU A 87 24.76 -0.21 -19.12
CA GLU A 87 23.99 -0.69 -20.27
C GLU A 87 22.50 -0.33 -20.12
N ARG A 88 21.93 0.36 -21.11
CA ARG A 88 20.52 0.76 -21.11
C ARG A 88 19.61 -0.45 -21.35
N LYS A 89 19.00 -0.98 -20.29
CA LYS A 89 18.05 -2.12 -20.35
C LYS A 89 16.58 -1.72 -20.53
N VAL A 90 16.23 -0.45 -20.32
CA VAL A 90 14.85 0.04 -20.49
C VAL A 90 14.70 0.60 -21.91
N THR A 91 13.85 -0.05 -22.72
CA THR A 91 13.46 0.45 -24.05
C THR A 91 12.08 1.11 -23.96
N SER A 92 11.71 1.97 -24.92
CA SER A 92 10.42 2.71 -24.85
C SER A 92 9.19 1.80 -24.80
N LYS A 93 9.33 0.52 -25.19
CA LYS A 93 8.31 -0.51 -25.10
C LYS A 93 8.04 -0.97 -23.66
N ASN A 94 9.00 -0.78 -22.75
CA ASN A 94 8.99 -1.30 -21.38
C ASN A 94 8.51 -0.24 -20.36
N SER A 95 8.56 1.04 -20.75
CA SER A 95 8.11 2.19 -19.96
C SER A 95 6.59 2.42 -20.06
N GLY A 96 5.85 1.50 -20.69
CA GLY A 96 4.40 1.45 -20.58
C GLY A 96 4.05 1.28 -19.11
N SER A 97 3.25 2.21 -18.59
CA SER A 97 2.79 2.25 -17.22
C SER A 97 2.07 0.94 -16.85
N GLU A 98 2.78 -0.03 -16.30
CA GLU A 98 2.21 -0.94 -15.33
C GLU A 98 2.10 -0.17 -14.02
N GLY A 99 1.21 0.82 -14.01
CA GLY A 99 0.66 1.32 -12.77
C GLY A 99 0.04 0.13 -12.05
N CYS A 100 0.31 -0.01 -10.76
CA CYS A 100 -0.44 -0.91 -9.90
C CYS A 100 -1.90 -0.48 -9.97
N SER A 101 -2.67 -1.16 -10.84
CA SER A 101 -4.11 -1.04 -10.88
C SER A 101 -4.60 -1.43 -9.50
N THR A 102 -4.96 -0.46 -8.67
CA THR A 102 -5.93 -0.73 -7.61
C THR A 102 -7.21 -1.05 -8.34
N SER A 103 -7.38 -2.32 -8.70
CA SER A 103 -8.64 -2.85 -9.16
C SER A 103 -9.66 -2.41 -8.14
N ASN A 104 -10.56 -1.51 -8.54
CA ASN A 104 -11.85 -1.39 -7.90
C ASN A 104 -12.56 -2.71 -8.17
N GLU A 105 -12.20 -3.73 -7.40
CA GLU A 105 -12.88 -5.00 -7.39
C GLU A 105 -14.29 -4.69 -6.85
N PRO A 106 -15.36 -4.82 -7.66
CA PRO A 106 -16.69 -4.84 -7.08
C PRO A 106 -16.66 -6.00 -6.09
N LYS A 107 -17.04 -5.75 -4.84
CA LYS A 107 -17.13 -6.80 -3.81
C LYS A 107 -18.17 -7.84 -4.25
N GLN A 108 -17.75 -8.76 -5.09
CA GLN A 108 -18.43 -10.02 -5.32
C GLN A 108 -18.21 -10.80 -4.05
N ASN A 109 -19.18 -10.70 -3.14
CA ASN A 109 -19.22 -11.48 -1.92
C ASN A 109 -19.59 -12.92 -2.28
N SER A 110 -18.68 -13.59 -3.00
CA SER A 110 -18.80 -14.97 -3.42
C SER A 110 -17.49 -15.63 -3.06
N ARG A 111 -17.41 -16.15 -1.84
CA ARG A 111 -16.31 -17.00 -1.41
C ARG A 111 -16.14 -18.12 -2.45
N PRO A 112 -14.90 -18.44 -2.88
CA PRO A 112 -14.69 -19.55 -3.81
C PRO A 112 -15.22 -20.84 -3.19
N LYS A 113 -16.09 -21.52 -3.93
CA LYS A 113 -16.60 -22.85 -3.58
C LYS A 113 -15.51 -23.86 -3.86
N TRP A 114 -14.74 -24.20 -2.83
CA TRP A 114 -13.79 -25.31 -2.91
C TRP A 114 -14.57 -26.63 -2.86
N ASP A 115 -14.68 -27.30 -4.01
CA ASP A 115 -15.16 -28.68 -4.06
C ASP A 115 -14.03 -29.62 -3.59
N TYR A 116 -14.16 -30.15 -2.38
CA TYR A 116 -13.33 -31.26 -1.92
C TYR A 116 -13.92 -32.56 -2.44
N LYS A 117 -13.11 -33.30 -3.21
CA LYS A 117 -13.39 -34.69 -3.62
C LYS A 117 -13.28 -35.65 -2.45
#